data_AF-A0A7Z9KJG6-F1
#
_entry.id   AF-A0A7Z9KJG6-F1
#
_cell.length_a   1.000
_cell.length_b   1.000
_cell.length_c   1.000
_cell.angle_alpha   90.00
_cell.angle_beta   90.00
_cell.angle_gamma   90.00
#
_symmetry.space_group_name_H-M   'P 1'
#
loop_
_entity.id
_entity.type
_entity.pdbx_description
1 polymer ?
#
loop_
_entity_poly.entity_id
_entity_poly.type
_entity_poly.pdbx_seq_one_letter_code
_entity_poly.pdbx_strand_id
1 'polypeptide(L)' 'MFVTYKLSDKSFNKLQKKGLSEAALNDLTELKSRVFSSPETFLHRVRKLPQADEIMKKEDDLLKIEINEWLSTFL' A
#
# COMPACT_ATOMS: atom_id res chain seq x y z
N MET A 1 8.37 -17.76 -7.48
CA MET A 1 8.33 -16.92 -6.28
C MET A 1 7.11 -16.01 -6.38
N PHE A 2 6.09 -16.22 -5.55
CA PHE A 2 4.88 -15.40 -5.58
C PHE A 2 5.07 -14.23 -4.62
N VAL A 3 5.27 -13.04 -5.18
CA VAL A 3 5.44 -11.82 -4.39
C VAL A 3 4.06 -11.23 -4.14
N THR A 4 3.70 -11.04 -2.87
CA THR A 4 2.43 -10.40 -2.51
C THR A 4 2.67 -9.01 -1.94
N TYR A 5 1.77 -8.09 -2.26
CA TYR A 5 1.82 -6.69 -1.84
C TYR A 5 0.72 -6.43 -0.81
N LYS A 6 1.09 -5.93 0.35
CA LYS A 6 0.16 -5.55 1.42
C LYS A 6 0.64 -4.27 2.07
N LEU A 7 -0.29 -3.36 2.32
CA LEU A 7 -0.01 -2.13 3.06
C LEU A 7 0.25 -2.46 4.54
N SER A 8 1.52 -2.44 4.98
CA SER A 8 1.89 -2.70 6.38
C SER A 8 1.66 -1.48 7.28
N ASP A 9 1.41 -1.70 8.58
CA ASP A 9 1.23 -0.61 9.55
C ASP A 9 2.45 0.31 9.64
N LYS A 10 3.65 -0.25 9.57
CA LYS A 10 4.91 0.48 9.54
C LYS A 10 4.96 1.47 8.37
N SER A 11 4.56 1.00 7.21
CA SER A 11 4.56 1.78 5.98
C SER A 11 3.46 2.83 5.96
N PHE A 12 2.29 2.48 6.47
CA PHE A 12 1.19 3.43 6.68
C PHE A 12 1.60 4.57 7.63
N ASN A 13 2.22 4.25 8.76
CA ASN A 13 2.71 5.25 9.71
C ASN A 13 3.79 6.16 9.08
N LYS A 14 4.60 5.63 8.15
CA LYS A 14 5.56 6.43 7.38
C LYS A 14 4.85 7.41 6.45
N LEU A 15 3.79 7.00 5.77
CA LEU A 15 2.98 7.88 4.92
C LEU A 15 2.29 8.99 5.72
N GLN A 16 1.77 8.67 6.90
CA GLN A 16 1.22 9.66 7.84
C GLN A 16 2.27 10.71 8.22
N LYS A 17 3.48 10.28 8.60
CA LYS A 17 4.60 11.20 8.91
C LYS A 17 5.04 12.06 7.73
N LYS A 18 4.74 11.63 6.50
CA LYS A 18 5.04 12.37 5.26
C LYS A 18 3.98 13.38 4.88
N GLY A 19 2.97 13.57 5.72
CA GLY A 19 1.97 14.63 5.60
C GLY A 19 0.80 14.28 4.68
N LEU A 20 0.46 12.99 4.53
CA LEU A 20 -0.83 12.64 3.94
C LEU A 20 -1.97 13.16 4.84
N SER A 21 -3.00 13.69 4.21
CA SER A 21 -4.24 14.10 4.86
C SER A 21 -4.90 12.92 5.56
N GLU A 22 -5.69 13.22 6.59
CA GLU A 22 -6.45 12.21 7.32
C GLU A 22 -7.42 11.47 6.40
N ALA A 23 -8.01 12.16 5.41
CA ALA A 23 -8.84 11.55 4.38
C ALA A 23 -8.06 10.52 3.54
N ALA A 24 -6.85 10.87 3.08
CA ALA A 24 -5.99 9.96 2.34
C ALA A 24 -5.57 8.74 3.16
N LEU A 25 -5.30 8.93 4.46
CA LEU A 25 -5.00 7.83 5.38
C LEU A 25 -6.22 6.93 5.62
N ASN A 26 -7.43 7.48 5.73
CA ASN A 26 -8.65 6.69 5.86
C ASN A 26 -8.89 5.83 4.61
N ASP A 27 -8.79 6.43 3.42
CA ASP A 27 -8.92 5.72 2.15
C ASP A 27 -7.91 4.56 2.03
N LEU A 28 -6.66 4.80 2.45
CA LEU A 28 -5.61 3.77 2.46
C LEU A 28 -5.88 2.64 3.46
N THR A 29 -6.63 2.90 4.54
CA THR A 29 -6.95 1.90 5.57
C THR A 29 -7.80 0.76 4.98
N GLU A 30 -8.63 1.05 3.97
CA GLU A 30 -9.40 0.03 3.25
C GLU A 30 -8.53 -1.01 2.52
N LEU A 31 -7.27 -0.64 2.24
CA LEU A 31 -6.30 -1.50 1.56
C LEU A 31 -5.43 -2.30 2.54
N LYS A 32 -5.38 -1.95 3.84
CA LYS A 32 -4.60 -2.67 4.86
C LYS A 32 -5.04 -4.12 5.07
N SER A 33 -6.34 -4.39 4.94
CA SER A 33 -6.90 -5.73 5.11
C SER A 33 -6.72 -6.63 3.88
N ARG A 34 -6.21 -6.08 2.77
CA ARG A 34 -6.13 -6.76 1.47
C ARG A 34 -4.70 -7.15 1.13
N VAL A 35 -4.57 -8.28 0.44
CA VAL A 35 -3.31 -8.75 -0.13
C VAL A 35 -3.46 -8.74 -1.65
N PHE A 36 -2.47 -8.17 -2.34
CA PHE A 36 -2.46 -8.03 -3.79
C PHE A 36 -1.40 -8.94 -4.41
N SER A 37 -1.72 -9.53 -5.55
CA SER A 37 -0.84 -10.44 -6.29
C SER A 37 0.29 -9.73 -7.03
N SER A 38 0.20 -8.42 -7.22
CA SER A 38 1.21 -7.62 -7.91
C SER A 38 1.16 -6.14 -7.49
N PRO A 39 2.26 -5.38 -7.66
CA PRO A 39 2.28 -3.95 -7.38
C PRO A 39 1.36 -3.17 -8.33
N GLU A 40 1.21 -3.59 -9.60
CA GLU A 40 0.29 -2.89 -10.52
C GLU A 40 -1.16 -3.03 -10.06
N THR A 41 -1.54 -4.19 -9.52
CA THR A 41 -2.89 -4.42 -9.00
C THR A 41 -3.15 -3.55 -7.77
N PHE A 42 -2.17 -3.41 -6.88
CA PHE A 42 -2.24 -2.51 -5.73
C PHE A 42 -2.37 -1.05 -6.17
N LEU A 43 -1.49 -0.56 -7.05
CA LEU A 43 -1.54 0.81 -7.56
C LEU A 43 -2.84 1.11 -8.31
N HIS A 44 -3.36 0.17 -9.08
CA HIS A 44 -4.66 0.33 -9.74
C HIS A 44 -5.81 0.49 -8.73
N ARG A 45 -5.72 -0.10 -7.53
CA ARG A 45 -6.68 0.16 -6.46
C ARG A 45 -6.47 1.53 -5.83
N VAL A 46 -5.22 1.92 -5.58
CA VAL A 46 -4.89 3.26 -5.06
C VAL A 46 -5.43 4.36 -5.97
N ARG A 47 -5.28 4.21 -7.30
CA ARG A 47 -5.79 5.17 -8.30
C ARG A 47 -7.32 5.32 -8.32
N LYS A 48 -8.06 4.41 -7.68
CA LYS A 48 -9.52 4.46 -7.57
C LYS A 48 -10.02 5.08 -6.26
N LEU A 49 -9.11 5.41 -5.33
CA LEU A 49 -9.47 6.05 -4.08
C LEU A 49 -9.83 7.52 -4.30
N PRO A 50 -10.74 8.08 -3.49
CA PRO A 50 -11.09 9.50 -3.55
C PRO A 50 -9.88 10.44 -3.47
N GLN A 51 -8.89 10.15 -2.62
CA GLN A 51 -7.66 10.94 -2.49
C GLN A 51 -6.49 10.41 -3.33
N ALA A 52 -6.76 9.72 -4.44
CA ALA A 52 -5.74 9.11 -5.29
C ALA A 52 -4.63 10.09 -5.71
N ASP A 53 -4.97 11.32 -6.12
CA ASP A 53 -3.99 12.30 -6.58
C ASP A 53 -2.99 12.70 -5.49
N GLU A 54 -3.43 12.78 -4.23
CA GLU A 54 -2.56 13.07 -3.10
C GLU A 54 -1.66 11.88 -2.78
N ILE A 55 -2.27 10.69 -2.72
CA ILE A 55 -1.61 9.44 -2.38
C ILE A 55 -0.53 9.11 -3.43
N MET A 56 -0.85 9.23 -4.72
CA MET A 56 0.03 8.92 -5.84
C MET A 56 1.25 9.85 -5.93
N LYS A 57 1.22 11.06 -5.35
CA LYS A 57 2.43 11.90 -5.21
C LYS A 57 3.50 11.26 -4.32
N LYS A 58 3.16 10.20 -3.57
CA LYS A 58 4.06 9.41 -2.72
C LYS A 58 4.21 7.97 -3.23
N GLU A 59 4.04 7.74 -4.54
CA GLU A 59 4.11 6.41 -5.17
C GLU A 59 5.37 5.61 -4.79
N ASP A 60 6.55 6.24 -4.79
CA ASP A 60 7.79 5.56 -4.38
C ASP A 60 7.74 5.04 -2.94
N ASP A 61 7.09 5.78 -2.04
CA ASP A 61 6.90 5.34 -0.66
C ASP A 61 5.82 4.28 -0.54
N LEU A 62 4.84 4.24 -1.47
CA LEU A 62 3.81 3.21 -1.59
C LEU A 62 4.35 1.89 -2.13
N LEU A 63 5.35 1.93 -3.01
CA LEU A 63 5.98 0.74 -3.58
C LEU A 63 7.15 0.20 -2.73
N LYS A 64 7.75 1.05 -1.90
CA LYS A 64 8.70 0.63 -0.84
C LYS A 64 8.01 -0.02 0.36
N ILE A 65 6.68 -0.07 0.37
CA ILE A 65 5.89 -0.70 1.42
C ILE A 65 6.08 -2.20 1.31
N GLU A 66 6.95 -2.70 2.19
CA GLU A 66 7.17 -4.10 2.55
C GLU A 66 6.43 -5.06 1.62
N ILE A 67 7.10 -5.36 0.51
CA ILE A 67 6.97 -6.64 -0.15
C ILE A 67 7.05 -7.68 0.96
N ASN A 68 5.89 -8.20 1.36
CA ASN A 68 5.87 -9.39 2.19
C ASN A 68 6.12 -10.52 1.20
N GLU A 69 7.40 -10.74 0.91
CA GLU A 69 7.89 -12.08 0.59
C GLU A 69 7.48 -12.95 1.77
N TRP A 70 6.27 -13.51 1.69
CA TRP A 70 6.03 -14.78 2.34
C TRP A 70 7.02 -15.73 1.67
N LEU A 71 8.21 -15.85 2.26
CA LEU A 71 9.04 -17.02 2.06
C LEU A 71 8.10 -18.20 2.23
N SER A 72 8.08 -19.02 1.20
CA SER A 72 7.25 -20.19 1.05
C SER A 72 7.34 -21.09 2.29
N THR A 73 6.56 -20.84 3.34
CA THR A 73 6.37 -21.79 4.42
C THR A 73 5.13 -22.59 4.10
N PHE A 74 5.19 -23.40 3.05
CA PHE A 74 4.38 -24.61 2.84
C PHE A 74 4.97 -25.40 1.65
N LEU A 75 6.09 -26.08 1.91
CA LEU A 75 6.38 -27.44 1.41
C LEU A 75 6.95 -28.22 2.59
#